data_AF-A0A162NLA7-F1
#
_entry.id   AF-A0A162NLA7-F1
#
_cell.length_a   1.000
_cell.length_b   1.000
_cell.length_c   1.000
_cell.angle_alpha   90.00
_cell.angle_beta   90.00
_cell.angle_gamma   90.00
#
_symmetry.space_group_name_H-M   'P 1'
#
loop_
_entity.id
_entity.type
_entity.pdbx_description
1 polymer ?
#
loop_
_entity_poly.entity_id
_entity_poly.type
_entity_poly.pdbx_seq_one_letter_code
_entity_poly.pdbx_strand_id
1 'polypeptide(L)' 'MLEKINPIWLHRILRFGLGGIFLGIAFFYKDAWPLYIFGGLIFITGFFRPRRCIDDQCNI' A
#
# COMPACT_ATOMS: atom_id res chain seq x y z
N MET A 1 -7.21 -24.03 6.15
CA MET A 1 -5.94 -23.28 6.13
C MET A 1 -6.19 -21.81 5.77
N LEU A 2 -6.93 -21.06 6.60
CA LEU A 2 -7.04 -19.60 6.51
C LEU A 2 -6.85 -19.03 7.92
N GLU A 3 -5.78 -19.50 8.56
CA GLU A 3 -5.48 -19.20 9.96
C GLU A 3 -4.59 -17.95 10.01
N LYS A 4 -5.13 -16.87 10.59
CA LYS A 4 -4.42 -15.66 11.04
C LYS A 4 -3.59 -14.91 9.99
N ILE A 5 -4.22 -14.40 8.92
CA ILE A 5 -3.61 -13.26 8.22
C ILE A 5 -3.81 -12.03 9.12
N ASN A 6 -2.70 -11.55 9.69
CA ASN A 6 -2.71 -10.35 10.52
C ASN A 6 -3.24 -9.18 9.67
N PRO A 7 -4.32 -8.48 10.07
CA PRO A 7 -4.96 -7.45 9.24
C PRO A 7 -3.98 -6.35 8.81
N ILE A 8 -2.94 -6.09 9.60
CA ILE A 8 -1.83 -5.20 9.24
C ILE A 8 -1.12 -5.67 7.96
N TRP A 9 -0.79 -6.96 7.89
CA TRP A 9 -0.10 -7.54 6.73
C TRP A 9 -1.00 -7.58 5.51
N LEU A 10 -2.29 -7.82 5.70
CA LEU A 10 -3.28 -7.76 4.62
C LEU A 10 -3.35 -6.35 4.00
N HIS A 11 -3.49 -5.32 4.83
CA HIS A 11 -3.51 -3.93 4.35
C HIS A 11 -2.19 -3.53 3.66
N ARG A 12 -1.06 -4.06 4.14
CA ARG A 12 0.26 -3.82 3.54
C ARG A 12 0.35 -4.42 2.14
N ILE A 13 0.01 -5.70 2.00
CA ILE A 13 0.01 -6.38 0.69
C ILE A 13 -1.00 -5.72 -0.26
N LEU A 14 -2.17 -5.32 0.24
CA LEU A 14 -3.18 -4.65 -0.57
C LEU A 14 -2.69 -3.31 -1.13
N ARG A 15 -2.05 -2.47 -0.31
CA ARG A 15 -1.49 -1.18 -0.75
C ARG A 15 -0.32 -1.36 -1.71
N PHE A 16 0.61 -2.27 -1.40
CA PHE A 16 1.72 -2.60 -2.29
C PHE A 16 1.23 -3.17 -3.63
N GLY A 17 0.24 -4.07 -3.60
CA GLY A 17 -0.38 -4.65 -4.78
C GLY A 17 -1.07 -3.60 -5.64
N LEU A 18 -1.92 -2.76 -5.03
CA LEU A 18 -2.60 -1.67 -5.75
C LEU A 18 -1.60 -0.68 -6.36
N GLY A 19 -0.61 -0.23 -5.59
CA GLY A 19 0.42 0.69 -6.08
C GLY A 19 1.23 0.08 -7.24
N GLY A 20 1.64 -1.19 -7.11
CA GLY A 20 2.34 -1.92 -8.16
C GLY A 20 1.50 -2.11 -9.42
N ILE A 21 0.20 -2.39 -9.29
CA ILE A 21 -0.73 -2.49 -10.42
C ILE A 21 -0.85 -1.14 -11.13
N PHE A 22 -1.04 -0.03 -10.41
CA PHE A 22 -1.13 1.29 -11.04
C PHE A 22 0.16 1.67 -11.77
N LEU A 23 1.33 1.39 -11.17
CA LEU A 23 2.62 1.61 -11.81
C LEU A 23 2.79 0.71 -13.05
N GLY A 24 2.42 -0.57 -12.95
CA GLY A 24 2.49 -1.52 -14.06
C GLY A 24 1.60 -1.08 -15.22
N ILE A 25 0.36 -0.68 -14.96
CA ILE A 25 -0.56 -0.14 -15.97
C ILE A 25 0.05 1.12 -16.60
N ALA A 26 0.68 2.00 -15.81
CA ALA A 26 1.28 3.23 -16.33
C ALA A 26 2.34 2.98 -17.43
N PHE A 27 3.05 1.85 -17.38
CA PHE A 27 4.02 1.47 -18.42
C PHE A 27 3.39 1.11 -19.77
N PHE A 28 2.11 0.72 -19.80
CA PHE A 28 1.42 0.32 -21.04
C PHE A 28 0.75 1.50 -21.77
N TYR A 29 0.62 2.66 -21.13
CA TYR A 29 -0.09 3.81 -21.68
C TYR A 29 0.87 5.00 -21.88
N LYS A 30 0.87 5.58 -23.09
CA LYS A 30 1.52 6.87 -23.34
C LYS A 30 0.79 7.97 -22.55
N ASP A 31 1.55 8.87 -21.94
CA ASP A 31 1.06 9.99 -21.12
C ASP A 31 0.38 9.62 -19.77
N ALA A 32 0.69 8.43 -19.23
CA ALA A 32 0.17 7.95 -17.94
C ALA A 32 0.85 8.56 -16.70
N TRP A 33 1.41 9.77 -16.81
CA TRP A 33 2.07 10.49 -15.71
C TRP A 33 1.24 10.56 -14.41
N PRO A 34 -0.10 10.67 -14.42
CA PRO A 34 -0.88 10.68 -13.18
C PRO A 34 -0.90 9.31 -12.49
N LEU A 35 -0.88 8.21 -13.26
CA LEU A 35 -0.80 6.85 -12.69
C LEU A 35 0.56 6.61 -12.03
N TYR A 36 1.65 7.16 -12.58
CA TYR A 36 2.96 7.07 -11.94
C TYR A 36 2.98 7.77 -10.57
N ILE A 37 2.34 8.94 -10.47
CA ILE A 37 2.24 9.68 -9.21
C ILE A 37 1.32 8.96 -8.22
N PHE A 38 0.12 8.59 -8.64
CA PHE A 38 -0.84 7.90 -7.76
C PHE A 38 -0.33 6.53 -7.32
N GLY A 39 0.17 5.73 -8.25
CA GLY A 39 0.75 4.42 -7.97
C GLY A 39 1.95 4.52 -7.06
N GLY A 40 2.85 5.48 -7.31
CA GLY A 40 4.01 5.76 -6.46
C GLY A 40 3.63 6.17 -5.03
N LEU A 41 2.67 7.09 -4.87
CA LEU A 41 2.19 7.52 -3.55
C LEU A 41 1.54 6.36 -2.77
N ILE A 42 0.69 5.56 -3.42
CA ILE A 42 0.05 4.39 -2.78
C ILE A 42 1.10 3.35 -2.38
N PHE A 43 2.11 3.14 -3.22
CA PHE A 43 3.20 2.22 -2.95
C PHE A 43 4.06 2.67 -1.75
N ILE A 44 4.45 3.95 -1.71
CA ILE A 44 5.25 4.54 -0.62
C ILE A 44 4.45 4.59 0.70
N THR A 45 3.18 4.97 0.65
CA THR A 45 2.29 5.00 1.84
C THR A 45 1.86 3.60 2.30
N GLY A 46 2.10 2.56 1.50
CA GLY A 46 2.08 1.17 1.95
C GLY A 46 3.25 0.81 2.87
N PHE A 47 4.38 1.54 2.78
CA PHE A 47 5.55 1.34 3.61
C PHE A 47 5.52 2.17 4.89
N PHE A 48 5.00 3.40 4.82
CA PHE A 48 4.80 4.25 6.00
C PHE A 48 3.64 3.74 6.84
N ARG A 49 3.96 3.08 7.96
CA ARG A 49 3.02 2.68 9.00
C ARG A 49 2.59 3.96 9.76
N PRO A 50 1.36 4.48 9.64
CA PRO A 50 0.87 5.38 10.67
C PRO A 50 0.84 4.55 11.95
N ARG A 51 1.65 4.92 12.95
CA ARG A 51 1.48 4.40 14.31
C ARG A 51 0.14 4.92 14.80
N ARG A 52 -0.94 4.22 14.48
CA ARG A 52 -2.19 4.35 15.20
C ARG A 52 -1.94 3.73 16.57
N CYS A 53 -1.44 4.54 17.51
CA CYS A 53 -1.71 4.25 18.90
C CYS A 53 -3.24 4.39 19.03
N ILE A 54 -3.95 3.26 19.07
CA ILE A 54 -5.36 3.22 19.43
C ILE A 54 -5.34 3.00 20.94
N ASP A 55 -5.89 3.94 21.70
CA ASP A 55 -5.95 3.90 23.17
C ASP A 55 -4.59 3.71 23.87
N ASP A 56 -3.66 4.68 23.73
CA ASP A 56 -2.40 4.79 24.50
C ASP A 56 -1.45 3.56 24.51
N GLN A 57 -1.81 2.47 23.83
CA GLN A 57 -1.06 1.21 23.81
C GLN A 57 -0.18 1.18 22.57
N CYS A 58 0.81 2.05 22.54
CA CYS A 58 1.83 2.01 21.51
C CYS A 58 2.82 0.87 21.82
N ASN A 59 2.47 -0.35 21.47
CA ASN A 59 3.37 -1.49 21.60
C ASN A 59 4.43 -1.43 20.49
N ILE A 60 5.69 -1.30 20.91
CA ILE A 60 6.88 -0.99 20.09
C ILE A 60 7.16 -2.08 19.06
#